data_AF-W7M5E9-F1
#
_entry.id   AF-W7M5E9-F1
#
_cell.length_a   1.000
_cell.length_b   1.000
_cell.length_c   1.000
_cell.angle_alpha   90.00
_cell.angle_beta   90.00
_cell.angle_gamma   90.00
#
_symmetry.space_group_name_H-M   'P 1'
#
loop_
_entity.id
_entity.type
_entity.pdbx_description
1 polymer ?
#
loop_
_entity_poly.entity_id
_entity_poly.type
_entity_poly.pdbx_seq_one_letter_code
_entity_poly.pdbx_strand_id
1 'polypeptide(L)' 'MKSKNVVLFFGGVVSMAAAYTIWGNDGQGVFPPQPDPTGDPKTWTKEECQLWLNKASESLTAIDVY' A
#
# COMPACT_ATOMS: atom_id res chain seq x y z
N MET A 1 6.03 22.72 35.09
CA MET A 1 6.15 21.46 34.33
C MET A 1 4.86 21.19 33.53
N LYS A 2 4.46 22.07 32.60
CA LYS A 2 3.24 21.90 31.78
C LYS A 2 3.50 21.82 30.28
N SER A 3 4.48 22.54 29.73
CA SER A 3 4.75 22.58 28.29
C SER A 3 5.40 21.30 27.73
N LYS A 4 6.32 20.69 28.49
CA LYS A 4 7.04 19.46 28.05
C LYS A 4 6.08 18.29 27.78
N ASN A 5 4.97 18.23 28.52
CA ASN A 5 3.98 17.15 28.39
C ASN A 5 3.06 17.37 27.19
N VAL A 6 2.82 18.63 26.79
CA VAL A 6 1.97 18.96 25.63
C VAL A 6 2.67 18.59 24.32
N VAL A 7 3.98 18.84 24.21
CA VAL A 7 4.76 18.46 23.01
C VAL A 7 4.81 16.94 22.86
N LEU A 8 5.01 16.20 23.95
CA LEU A 8 4.99 14.74 23.94
C LEU A 8 3.61 14.18 23.57
N PHE A 9 2.54 14.77 24.10
CA PHE A 9 1.18 14.38 23.76
C PHE A 9 0.86 14.64 22.28
N PHE A 10 1.17 15.85 21.78
CA PHE A 10 0.96 16.20 20.38
C PHE A 10 1.77 15.30 19.44
N GLY A 11 3.07 15.12 19.72
CA GLY A 11 3.93 14.23 18.94
C GLY A 11 3.41 12.79 18.93
N GLY A 12 2.97 12.28 20.08
CA GLY A 12 2.38 10.94 20.19
C GLY A 12 1.14 10.77 19.32
N VAL A 13 0.23 11.74 19.34
CA VAL A 13 -1.01 11.71 18.52
C VAL A 13 -0.68 11.77 17.02
N VAL A 14 0.24 12.65 16.60
CA VAL A 14 0.64 12.78 15.19
C VAL A 14 1.34 11.51 14.69
N SER A 15 2.24 10.93 15.49
CA SER A 15 2.91 9.67 15.13
C SER A 15 1.94 8.50 15.02
N MET A 16 0.95 8.40 15.92
CA MET A 16 -0.12 7.39 15.80
C MET A 16 -0.96 7.60 14.54
N ALA A 17 -1.33 8.83 14.22
CA ALA A 17 -2.07 9.15 13.00
C ALA A 17 -1.28 8.77 11.75
N ALA A 18 0.03 9.09 11.70
CA ALA A 18 0.90 8.71 10.59
C ALA A 18 1.10 7.19 10.48
N ALA A 19 1.23 6.47 11.59
CA ALA A 19 1.29 5.01 11.57
C ALA A 19 -0.03 4.41 11.09
N TYR A 20 -1.17 4.99 11.49
CA TYR A 20 -2.50 4.57 11.06
C TYR A 20 -2.74 4.83 9.56
N THR A 21 -2.21 5.91 8.99
CA THR A 21 -2.32 6.15 7.53
C THR A 21 -1.46 5.21 6.70
N ILE A 22 -0.36 4.69 7.27
CA ILE A 22 0.52 3.72 6.59
C ILE A 22 -0.04 2.29 6.68
N TRP A 23 -0.54 1.88 7.85
CA TRP A 23 -0.90 0.48 8.11
C TRP A 23 -2.37 0.23 8.47
N GLY A 24 -3.09 1.24 8.97
CA GLY A 24 -4.42 1.09 9.56
C GLY A 24 -5.59 1.14 8.59
N ASN A 25 -5.38 1.47 7.32
CA ASN A 25 -6.46 1.55 6.33
C ASN A 25 -6.66 0.22 5.59
N ASP A 26 -6.80 -0.90 6.31
CA ASP A 26 -7.09 -2.24 5.77
C ASP A 26 -6.26 -2.63 4.51
N GLY A 27 -4.96 -2.32 4.54
CA GLY A 27 -4.04 -2.61 3.42
C GLY A 27 -4.12 -1.65 2.22
N GLN A 28 -4.97 -0.62 2.29
CA GLN A 28 -5.05 0.51 1.37
C GLN A 28 -4.25 1.67 1.96
N GLY A 29 -2.92 1.58 2.00
CA GLY A 29 -2.09 2.71 2.45
C GLY A 29 -2.41 4.00 1.67
N VAL A 30 -1.81 5.13 2.06
CA VAL A 30 -1.90 6.43 1.34
C VAL A 30 -1.72 6.31 -0.19
N PHE A 31 -1.09 5.23 -0.64
CA PHE A 31 -1.04 4.80 -2.02
C PHE A 31 -2.13 3.76 -2.28
N PRO A 32 -3.23 4.10 -2.99
CA PRO A 32 -4.17 3.09 -3.44
C PRO A 32 -3.40 2.08 -4.28
N PRO A 33 -3.50 0.76 -3.99
CA PRO A 33 -3.00 -0.25 -4.90
C PRO A 33 -3.61 0.04 -6.27
N GLN A 34 -2.77 0.18 -7.30
CA GLN A 34 -3.25 0.31 -8.67
C GLN A 34 -4.26 -0.82 -8.88
N PRO A 35 -5.53 -0.52 -9.18
CA PRO A 35 -6.53 -1.56 -9.34
C PRO A 35 -6.05 -2.50 -10.44
N ASP A 36 -5.95 -3.80 -10.12
CA ASP A 36 -5.57 -4.79 -11.11
C ASP A 36 -6.56 -4.72 -12.28
N PRO A 37 -6.11 -4.88 -13.54
CA PRO A 37 -7.03 -4.93 -14.66
C PRO A 37 -8.00 -6.10 -14.47
N THR A 38 -9.27 -5.79 -14.21
CA THR A 38 -10.36 -6.75 -14.04
C THR A 38 -11.26 -6.74 -15.27
N GLY A 39 -11.52 -7.88 -15.88
CA GLY A 39 -12.40 -8.00 -17.06
C GLY A 39 -11.89 -9.01 -18.09
N ASP A 40 -12.35 -8.89 -19.34
CA ASP A 40 -11.90 -9.74 -20.46
C ASP A 40 -10.49 -9.30 -20.93
N PRO A 41 -9.47 -10.18 -20.86
CA PRO A 41 -8.09 -9.88 -21.28
C PRO A 41 -7.95 -9.40 -22.72
N LYS A 42 -8.95 -9.66 -23.57
CA LYS A 42 -8.96 -9.23 -24.97
C LYS A 42 -9.23 -7.74 -25.16
N THR A 43 -9.74 -7.09 -24.11
CA THR A 43 -10.10 -5.67 -24.12
C THR A 43 -9.07 -4.81 -23.41
N TRP A 44 -8.06 -5.43 -22.78
CA TRP A 44 -7.03 -4.72 -22.03
C TRP A 44 -6.15 -3.87 -22.94
N THR A 45 -5.77 -2.70 -22.44
CA THR A 45 -4.72 -1.91 -23.09
C THR A 45 -3.36 -2.57 -22.88
N LYS A 46 -2.35 -2.12 -23.64
CA LYS A 46 -0.99 -2.68 -23.54
C LYS A 46 -0.40 -2.52 -22.14
N GLU A 47 -0.72 -1.40 -21.49
CA GLU A 47 -0.26 -1.03 -20.16
C GLU A 47 -0.86 -1.97 -19.09
N GLU A 48 -2.14 -2.31 -19.22
CA GLU A 48 -2.83 -3.27 -18.34
C GLU A 48 -2.24 -4.68 -18.47
N CYS A 49 -1.95 -5.13 -19.69
CA CYS A 49 -1.28 -6.41 -19.92
C CYS A 49 0.10 -6.48 -19.24
N GLN A 50 0.89 -5.40 -19.33
CA GLN A 50 2.21 -5.32 -18.71
C GLN A 50 2.13 -5.33 -17.18
N LEU A 51 1.16 -4.63 -16.59
CA LEU A 51 0.92 -4.64 -15.16
C LEU A 51 0.58 -6.05 -14.65
N TRP A 52 -0.30 -6.76 -15.36
CA TRP A 52 -0.66 -8.13 -15.02
C TRP A 52 0.54 -9.09 -15.11
N LEU A 53 1.34 -9.00 -16.19
CA LEU A 53 2.55 -9.81 -16.39
C LEU A 53 3.59 -9.62 -15.28
N ASN A 54 3.87 -8.37 -14.92
CA ASN A 54 4.84 -8.05 -13.88
C ASN A 54 4.43 -8.66 -12.53
N LYS A 55 3.15 -8.50 -12.15
CA LYS A 55 2.61 -9.09 -10.92
C LYS A 55 2.62 -10.62 -10.94
N ALA A 56 2.23 -11.22 -12.06
CA ALA A 56 2.29 -12.66 -12.23
C ALA A 56 3.72 -13.18 -12.07
N SER A 57 4.72 -12.49 -12.63
CA SER A 57 6.13 -12.88 -12.51
C SER A 57 6.66 -12.79 -11.07
N GLU A 58 6.27 -11.76 -10.33
CA GLU A 58 6.66 -11.58 -8.93
C GLU A 58 6.17 -12.74 -8.05
N SER A 59 4.93 -13.19 -8.28
CA SER A 59 4.36 -14.34 -7.57
C SER A 59 5.10 -15.66 -7.84
N LEU A 60 5.67 -15.83 -9.03
CA LEU A 60 6.43 -17.02 -9.40
C LEU A 60 7.82 -17.00 -8.74
N THR A 61 8.46 -15.83 -8.70
CA THR A 61 9.74 -15.69 -7.98
C THR A 61 9.60 -15.89 -6.47
N ALA A 62 8.44 -15.56 -5.89
CA ALA A 62 8.17 -15.79 -4.47
C ALA A 62 8.01 -17.29 -4.13
N ILE A 63 7.63 -18.12 -5.11
CA ILE A 63 7.54 -19.59 -4.96
C ILE A 63 8.94 -20.23 -5.00
N ASP A 64 9.86 -19.69 -5.80
CA ASP A 64 11.25 -20.20 -5.90
C ASP A 64 12.13 -19.87 -4.67
N VAL A 65 11.64 -19.05 -3.72
CA VAL A 65 12.36 -18.62 -2.51
C VAL A 65 11.97 -19.43 -1.26
N TYR A 66 10.95 -20.29 -1.36
CA TYR A 66 10.52 -21.24 -0.30
C TYR A 66 10.97 -22.67 -0.62
#